data_AF-A0AAJ1P5W2-F1
#
_entry.id   AF-A0AAJ1P5W2-F1
#
_cell.length_a   1.000
_cell.length_b   1.000
_cell.length_c   1.000
_cell.angle_alpha   90.00
_cell.angle_beta   90.00
_cell.angle_gamma   90.00
#
_symmetry.space_group_name_H-M   'P 1'
#
loop_
_entity.id
_entity.type
_entity.pdbx_description
1 polymer ?
#
loop_
_entity_poly.entity_id
_entity_poly.type
_entity_poly.pdbx_seq_one_letter_code
_entity_poly.pdbx_strand_id
1 'polypeptide(L)'
;MMPYLDGISLLKILRKQNINTPVIILSALDSTENKIEGLKSGSDDYLTKPFSIDELIIRVNILYKRTKQITEAQTHKLSCGDIVLDELAHEVRRNRELILLQQREYKVLHLLLKHKMKLSVKR
;
A
#
# COMPACT_ATOMS: atom_id res chain seq x y z
N MET A 1 -10.65 -28.19 2.89
CA MET A 1 -9.49 -27.84 3.73
C MET A 1 -8.22 -28.16 2.94
N MET A 2 -7.21 -27.30 2.97
CA MET A 2 -5.91 -27.63 2.38
C MET A 2 -5.23 -28.70 3.25
N PRO A 3 -4.48 -29.64 2.66
CA PRO A 3 -3.73 -30.60 3.44
C PRO A 3 -2.67 -29.85 4.28
N TYR A 4 -2.39 -30.35 5.49
CA TYR A 4 -1.38 -29.87 6.44
C TYR A 4 -1.69 -28.57 7.20
N LEU A 5 -2.10 -27.49 6.53
CA LEU A 5 -2.36 -26.19 7.17
C LEU A 5 -3.57 -25.51 6.54
N ASP A 6 -4.51 -25.04 7.36
CA ASP A 6 -5.65 -24.27 6.88
C ASP A 6 -5.22 -22.87 6.43
N GLY A 7 -5.87 -22.36 5.38
CA GLY A 7 -5.50 -21.07 4.80
C GLY A 7 -5.65 -19.89 5.77
N ILE A 8 -6.57 -20.00 6.75
CA ILE A 8 -6.78 -18.96 7.77
C ILE A 8 -5.61 -18.94 8.76
N SER A 9 -5.17 -20.07 9.29
CA SER A 9 -3.99 -20.10 10.17
C SER A 9 -2.72 -19.65 9.45
N LEU A 10 -2.52 -20.06 8.19
CA LEU A 10 -1.41 -19.56 7.38
C LEU A 10 -1.43 -18.04 7.26
N LEU A 11 -2.59 -17.45 6.94
CA LEU A 11 -2.74 -16.01 6.85
C LEU A 11 -2.44 -15.30 8.17
N LYS A 12 -2.94 -15.83 9.30
CA LYS A 12 -2.62 -15.29 10.64
C LYS A 12 -1.11 -15.31 10.90
N ILE A 13 -0.39 -16.36 10.49
CA ILE A 13 1.08 -16.43 10.61
C ILE A 13 1.75 -15.36 9.75
N LEU A 14 1.35 -15.22 8.49
CA LEU A 14 1.89 -14.20 7.57
C LEU A 14 1.71 -12.78 8.12
N ARG A 15 0.53 -12.45 8.65
CA ARG A 15 0.25 -11.14 9.25
C ARG A 15 1.07 -10.90 10.52
N LYS A 16 1.28 -11.91 11.37
CA LYS A 16 2.19 -11.81 12.52
C LYS A 16 3.65 -11.55 12.11
N GLN A 17 4.05 -11.99 10.93
CA GLN A 17 5.38 -11.73 10.35
C GLN A 17 5.45 -10.40 9.59
N ASN A 18 4.43 -9.54 9.69
CA ASN A 18 4.31 -8.28 8.93
C ASN A 18 4.36 -8.45 7.40
N ILE A 19 4.01 -9.65 6.89
CA ILE A 19 3.87 -9.89 5.46
C ILE A 19 2.50 -9.37 5.04
N ASN A 20 2.47 -8.22 4.38
CA ASN A 20 1.25 -7.49 3.99
C ASN A 20 0.86 -7.72 2.52
N THR A 21 1.35 -8.78 1.89
CA THR A 21 0.92 -9.16 0.54
C THR A 21 -0.60 -9.32 0.51
N PRO A 22 -1.31 -8.75 -0.49
CA PRO A 22 -2.75 -8.91 -0.61
C PRO A 22 -3.17 -10.37 -0.76
N VAL A 23 -4.23 -10.78 -0.07
CA VAL A 23 -4.74 -12.16 -0.07
C VAL A 23 -6.24 -12.17 -0.34
N ILE A 24 -6.64 -13.01 -1.30
CA ILE A 24 -8.04 -13.40 -1.53
C ILE A 24 -8.24 -14.83 -1.02
N ILE A 25 -9.22 -15.04 -0.14
CA ILE A 25 -9.62 -16.38 0.30
C ILE A 25 -10.61 -16.96 -0.70
N LEU A 26 -10.35 -18.17 -1.20
CA LEU A 26 -11.26 -18.91 -2.08
C LEU A 26 -11.82 -20.12 -1.34
N SER A 27 -13.14 -20.14 -1.09
CA SER A 27 -13.75 -21.16 -0.22
C SER A 27 -15.07 -21.67 -0.77
N ALA A 28 -15.41 -22.93 -0.52
CA ALA A 28 -16.76 -23.46 -0.78
C ALA A 28 -17.76 -23.10 0.33
N LEU A 29 -17.27 -22.58 1.47
CA LEU A 29 -18.12 -22.11 2.56
C LEU A 29 -18.68 -20.73 2.21
N ASP A 30 -20.00 -20.60 2.22
CA ASP A 30 -20.72 -19.42 1.72
C ASP A 30 -21.48 -18.66 2.81
N SER A 31 -21.54 -19.21 4.03
CA SER A 31 -22.22 -18.57 5.16
C SER A 31 -21.58 -17.22 5.51
N THR A 32 -22.43 -16.31 5.99
CA THR A 32 -22.01 -14.97 6.39
C THR A 32 -20.95 -15.01 7.49
N GLU A 33 -21.09 -15.94 8.43
CA GLU A 33 -20.13 -16.15 9.53
C GLU A 33 -18.74 -16.52 9.00
N ASN A 34 -18.68 -17.45 8.03
CA ASN A 34 -17.42 -17.88 7.41
C ASN A 34 -16.72 -16.74 6.66
N LYS A 35 -17.49 -15.89 5.97
CA LYS A 35 -16.96 -14.70 5.28
C LYS A 35 -16.41 -13.69 6.28
N ILE A 36 -17.14 -13.41 7.35
CA ILE A 36 -16.71 -12.51 8.42
C ILE A 36 -15.43 -13.03 9.07
N GLU A 37 -15.35 -14.32 9.38
CA GLU A 37 -14.16 -14.92 9.97
C GLU A 37 -12.94 -14.81 9.05
N GLY A 38 -13.12 -15.15 7.76
CA GLY A 38 -12.06 -15.02 6.75
C GLY A 38 -11.52 -13.60 6.68
N LEU A 39 -12.39 -12.60 6.59
CA LEU A 39 -11.99 -11.19 6.54
C LEU A 39 -11.31 -10.73 7.84
N LYS A 40 -11.84 -11.11 9.01
CA LYS A 40 -11.24 -10.79 10.32
C LYS A 40 -9.86 -11.40 10.52
N SER A 41 -9.53 -12.48 9.81
CA SER A 41 -8.20 -13.09 9.85
C SER A 41 -7.12 -12.29 9.14
N GLY A 42 -7.49 -11.19 8.45
CA GLY A 42 -6.56 -10.27 7.78
C GLY A 42 -6.49 -10.45 6.26
N SER A 43 -7.50 -11.06 5.64
CA SER A 43 -7.59 -11.17 4.18
C SER A 43 -8.16 -9.89 3.60
N ASP A 44 -7.77 -9.57 2.38
CA ASP A 44 -8.23 -8.37 1.69
C ASP A 44 -9.55 -8.60 0.96
N ASP A 45 -9.85 -9.86 0.63
CA ASP A 45 -11.10 -10.27 0.03
C ASP A 45 -11.45 -11.75 0.30
N TYR A 46 -12.72 -12.11 0.13
CA TYR A 46 -13.25 -13.47 0.27
C TYR A 46 -14.19 -13.77 -0.90
N LEU A 47 -13.93 -14.85 -1.62
CA LEU A 47 -14.71 -15.28 -2.77
C LEU A 47 -15.17 -16.74 -2.61
N THR A 48 -16.49 -16.92 -2.65
CA THR A 48 -17.14 -18.22 -2.53
C THR A 48 -17.11 -18.97 -3.87
N LYS A 49 -16.90 -20.29 -3.83
CA LYS A 49 -16.99 -21.19 -4.98
C LYS A 49 -18.43 -21.72 -5.15
N PRO A 50 -18.90 -21.89 -6.38
CA PRO A 50 -18.24 -21.60 -7.65
C PRO A 50 -18.23 -20.10 -7.98
N PHE A 51 -17.19 -19.63 -8.66
CA PHE A 51 -17.06 -18.24 -9.13
C PHE A 51 -16.64 -18.21 -10.60
N SER A 52 -16.89 -17.09 -11.29
CA SER A 52 -16.39 -16.89 -12.65
C SER A 52 -14.95 -16.41 -12.65
N ILE A 53 -14.21 -16.72 -13.72
CA ILE A 53 -12.84 -16.23 -13.89
C ILE A 53 -12.84 -14.70 -13.98
N ASP A 54 -13.84 -14.10 -14.64
CA ASP A 54 -13.97 -12.65 -14.77
C ASP A 54 -14.15 -11.96 -13.40
N GLU A 55 -14.94 -12.55 -12.49
CA GLU A 55 -15.09 -12.02 -11.13
C GLU A 55 -13.75 -12.02 -10.38
N LEU A 56 -12.99 -13.11 -10.47
CA LEU A 56 -11.69 -13.21 -9.84
C LEU A 56 -10.71 -12.17 -10.41
N ILE A 57 -10.66 -12.00 -11.74
CA ILE A 57 -9.81 -11.00 -12.40
C ILE A 57 -10.14 -9.59 -11.90
N ILE A 58 -11.43 -9.24 -11.79
CA ILE A 58 -11.86 -7.93 -11.30
C ILE A 58 -11.38 -7.71 -9.87
N ARG A 59 -11.58 -8.68 -8.97
CA ARG A 59 -11.16 -8.58 -7.56
C ARG A 59 -9.64 -8.45 -7.42
N VAL A 60 -8.87 -9.24 -8.16
CA VAL A 60 -7.40 -9.13 -8.21
C VAL A 60 -6.97 -7.74 -8.67
N ASN A 61 -7.57 -7.21 -9.74
CA ASN A 61 -7.26 -5.87 -10.24
C ASN A 61 -7.58 -4.77 -9.22
N ILE A 62 -8.68 -4.89 -8.47
CA ILE A 62 -9.04 -3.95 -7.41
C ILE A 62 -7.99 -3.97 -6.29
N LEU A 63 -7.57 -5.16 -5.84
CA LEU A 63 -6.53 -5.30 -4.83
C LEU A 63 -5.18 -4.73 -5.29
N TYR A 64 -4.79 -5.04 -6.53
CA TYR A 64 -3.56 -4.54 -7.12
C TYR A 64 -3.54 -3.00 -7.19
N LYS A 65 -4.64 -2.38 -7.62
CA LYS A 65 -4.77 -0.91 -7.66
C LYS A 65 -4.61 -0.28 -6.27
N ARG A 66 -5.22 -0.87 -5.23
CA ARG A 66 -5.07 -0.38 -3.85
C ARG A 66 -3.62 -0.43 -3.37
N THR A 67 -2.91 -1.53 -3.64
CA THR A 67 -1.48 -1.60 -3.32
C THR A 67 -0.66 -0.59 -4.10
N LYS A 68 -0.95 -0.41 -5.39
CA LYS A 68 -0.24 0.54 -6.25
C LYS A 68 -0.47 1.98 -5.79
N GLN A 69 -1.69 2.35 -5.39
CA GLN A 69 -1.98 3.69 -4.85
C GLN A 69 -1.23 3.96 -3.54
N ILE A 70 -1.08 2.96 -2.66
CA ILE A 70 -0.29 3.10 -1.43
C ILE A 70 1.20 3.30 -1.79
N THR A 71 1.72 2.54 -2.74
CA THR A 71 3.09 2.69 -3.22
C THR A 71 3.30 4.02 -3.94
N GLU A 72 2.35 4.46 -4.78
CA GLU A 72 2.40 5.72 -5.52
C GLU A 72 2.32 6.92 -4.57
N ALA A 73 1.43 6.89 -3.56
CA ALA A 73 1.38 7.89 -2.51
C ALA A 73 2.68 7.96 -1.68
N GLN A 74 3.40 6.85 -1.55
CA GLN A 74 4.75 6.83 -0.97
C GLN A 74 5.81 7.37 -1.96
N THR A 75 5.69 7.09 -3.26
CA THR A 75 6.63 7.62 -4.28
C THR A 75 6.52 9.14 -4.45
N HIS A 76 5.34 9.73 -4.20
CA HIS A 76 5.11 11.17 -4.26
C HIS A 76 5.51 11.93 -3.00
N LYS A 77 6.04 11.24 -1.98
CA LYS A 77 6.57 11.84 -0.78
C LYS A 77 8.08 11.72 -0.75
N LEU A 78 8.76 12.85 -0.89
CA LEU A 78 10.21 12.91 -0.77
C LEU A 78 10.58 13.29 0.67
N SER A 79 11.45 12.53 1.32
CA SER A 79 11.87 12.81 2.70
C SER A 79 13.38 12.81 2.88
N CYS A 80 13.85 13.71 3.74
CA CYS A 80 15.24 13.80 4.20
C CYS A 80 15.27 14.35 5.63
N GLY A 81 15.71 13.52 6.58
CA GLY A 81 15.69 13.88 8.00
C GLY A 81 14.27 14.17 8.48
N ASP A 82 14.08 15.36 9.05
CA ASP A 82 12.81 15.85 9.56
C ASP A 82 11.93 16.55 8.51
N ILE A 83 12.40 16.66 7.26
CA ILE A 83 11.70 17.31 6.14
C ILE A 83 10.97 16.26 5.30
N VAL A 84 9.70 16.55 5.02
CA VAL A 84 8.84 15.77 4.11
C VAL A 84 8.21 16.72 3.09
N LEU A 85 8.40 16.43 1.81
CA LEU A 85 7.77 17.14 0.70
C LEU A 85 6.74 16.21 0.06
N ASP A 86 5.50 16.69 -0.06
CA ASP A 86 4.41 16.02 -0.78
C ASP A 86 4.30 16.65 -2.17
N GLU A 87 4.63 15.88 -3.21
CA GLU A 87 4.61 16.35 -4.60
C GLU A 87 3.20 16.62 -5.10
N LEU A 88 2.18 15.93 -4.58
CA LEU A 88 0.79 16.09 -5.01
C LEU A 88 0.15 17.31 -4.36
N ALA A 89 0.38 17.50 -3.07
CA ALA A 89 -0.15 18.64 -2.33
C ALA A 89 0.64 19.94 -2.58
N HIS A 90 1.83 19.85 -3.19
CA HIS A 90 2.79 20.96 -3.24
C HIS A 90 3.13 21.52 -1.85
N GLU A 91 3.13 20.66 -0.83
CA GLU A 91 3.37 21.04 0.56
C GLU A 91 4.72 20.52 1.05
N VAL A 92 5.37 21.32 1.91
CA VAL A 92 6.59 20.91 2.61
C VAL A 92 6.31 20.99 4.10
N ARG A 93 6.64 19.93 4.84
CA ARG A 93 6.53 19.87 6.29
C ARG A 93 7.89 19.59 6.93
N ARG A 94 8.16 20.22 8.07
CA ARG A 94 9.27 19.87 8.96
C ARG A 94 8.71 19.55 10.34
N ASN A 95 9.04 18.38 10.89
CA ASN A 95 8.50 17.93 12.18
C ASN A 95 6.96 18.07 12.29
N ARG A 96 6.26 17.83 11.16
CA ARG A 96 4.79 17.97 10.96
C ARG A 96 4.25 19.39 10.81
N GLU A 97 5.05 20.43 10.98
CA GLU A 97 4.65 21.82 10.73
C GLU A 97 4.78 22.16 9.24
N LEU A 98 3.77 22.85 8.69
CA LEU A 98 3.78 23.30 7.30
C LEU A 98 4.75 24.46 7.11
N ILE A 99 5.67 24.32 6.15
CA ILE A 99 6.58 25.39 5.74
C ILE A 99 6.04 25.99 4.44
N LEU A 100 5.71 27.27 4.47
CA LEU A 100 5.39 28.04 3.28
C LEU A 100 6.70 28.41 2.56
N LEU A 101 6.92 27.82 1.39
CA LEU A 101 8.05 28.13 0.52
C LEU A 101 7.59 28.92 -0.69
N GLN A 102 8.42 29.85 -1.15
CA GLN A 102 8.23 30.47 -2.46
C GLN A 102 8.48 29.45 -3.58
N GLN A 103 7.92 29.70 -4.76
CA GLN A 103 8.01 28.77 -5.89
C GLN A 103 9.44 28.37 -6.28
N ARG A 104 10.40 29.30 -6.16
CA ARG A 104 11.83 29.02 -6.43
C ARG A 104 12.44 28.11 -5.36
N GLU A 105 12.14 28.36 -4.09
CA GLU A 105 12.64 27.59 -2.96
C GLU A 105 12.09 26.17 -2.99
N TYR A 106 10.80 26.01 -3.28
CA TYR A 106 10.17 24.71 -3.48
C TYR A 106 10.88 23.92 -4.58
N LYS A 107 11.12 24.54 -5.75
CA LYS A 107 11.79 23.88 -6.89
C LYS A 107 13.20 23.41 -6.53
N VAL A 108 13.96 24.21 -5.80
CA VAL A 108 15.32 23.84 -5.37
C VAL A 108 15.26 22.67 -4.39
N LEU A 109 14.41 22.75 -3.36
CA LEU A 109 14.27 21.68 -2.37
C LEU A 109 13.77 20.37 -3.01
N HIS A 110 12.76 20.46 -3.88
CA HIS A 110 12.24 19.34 -4.66
C HIS A 110 13.35 18.65 -5.46
N LEU A 111 14.16 19.43 -6.18
CA LEU A 111 15.29 18.91 -6.97
C LEU A 111 16.34 18.22 -6.08
N LEU A 112 16.70 18.84 -4.95
CA LEU A 112 17.66 18.29 -3.99
C LEU A 112 17.18 16.98 -3.36
N LEU A 113 15.90 16.90 -3.01
CA LEU A 113 15.29 15.70 -2.42
C LEU A 113 15.12 14.58 -3.46
N LYS A 114 14.74 14.92 -4.70
CA LYS A 114 14.55 13.98 -5.80
C LYS A 114 15.86 13.33 -6.26
N HIS A 115 16.97 14.06 -6.15
CA HIS A 115 18.30 13.59 -6.54
C HIS A 115 19.23 13.34 -5.34
N LYS A 116 18.67 12.88 -4.18
CA LYS A 116 19.36 12.57 -2.91
C LYS A 116 20.89 12.65 -2.99
N MET A 117 21.44 13.81 -2.60
CA MET A 117 22.87 14.08 -2.44
C MET A 117 23.80 13.81 -3.64
N LYS A 118 23.33 13.87 -4.89
CA LYS A 118 24.26 14.11 -6.01
C LYS A 118 24.56 15.60 -6.08
N LEU A 119 25.74 15.98 -5.60
CA LEU A 119 26.30 17.35 -5.69
C LEU A 119 26.15 17.87 -7.13
N SER A 120 25.11 18.65 -7.38
CA SER A 120 24.91 19.32 -8.66
C SER A 120 25.69 20.63 -8.59
N VAL A 121 26.97 20.55 -8.93
CA VAL A 121 27.82 21.73 -9.07
C VAL A 121 27.33 22.51 -10.29
N LYS A 122 26.89 23.74 -10.05
CA LYS A 122 26.57 24.72 -11.11
C LYS A 122 27.86 24.96 -11.91
N ARG A 123 27.92 24.50 -13.16
CA ARG A 123 28.89 24.99 -14.14
C ARG A 123 28.32 26.23 -14.81
#